data_AF-A0A7C4GQ86-F1
#
_entry.id   AF-A0A7C4GQ86-F1
#
_cell.length_a   1.000
_cell.length_b   1.000
_cell.length_c   1.000
_cell.angle_alpha   90.00
_cell.angle_beta   90.00
_cell.angle_gamma   90.00
#
_symmetry.space_group_name_H-M   'P 1'
#
loop_
_entity.id
_entity.type
_entity.pdbx_description
1 polymer ?
#
loop_
_entity_poly.entity_id
_entity_poly.type
_entity_poly.pdbx_seq_one_letter_code
_entity_poly.pdbx_strand_id
1 'polypeptide(L)'
;MGFNEELLTVLNNRRLIYWFLSRICEKEIKGDFLKDLISSNNPVLRLDESIDVGDEEIREGLNLMKKYIDRALKRDLKEVELELAVDYANIFLGVKKKPPHPSESVYKTGLLMQEPYTKSSMHTGMRE
;
A
#
# COMPACT_ATOMS: atom_id res chain seq x y z
N MET A 1 12.11 -28.53 -4.34
CA MET A 1 11.31 -27.48 -4.99
C MET A 1 12.05 -27.06 -6.24
N GLY A 2 11.40 -27.09 -7.40
CA GLY A 2 12.07 -26.73 -8.66
C GLY A 2 12.28 -25.22 -8.75
N PHE A 3 13.35 -24.77 -9.39
CA PHE A 3 13.64 -23.34 -9.63
C PHE A 3 12.43 -22.56 -10.17
N ASN A 4 11.60 -23.20 -11.01
CA ASN A 4 10.38 -22.60 -11.55
C ASN A 4 9.27 -22.39 -10.50
N GLU A 5 9.15 -23.26 -9.50
CA GLU A 5 8.15 -23.13 -8.43
C GLU A 5 8.51 -21.97 -7.49
N GLU A 6 9.79 -21.82 -7.17
CA GLU A 6 10.31 -20.72 -6.37
C GLU A 6 10.10 -19.37 -7.09
N LEU A 7 10.45 -19.29 -8.37
CA LEU A 7 10.24 -18.08 -9.18
C LEU A 7 8.76 -17.70 -9.27
N LEU A 8 7.86 -18.66 -9.51
CA LEU A 8 6.42 -18.40 -9.55
C LEU A 8 5.88 -17.89 -8.22
N THR A 9 6.40 -18.42 -7.10
CA THR A 9 6.05 -17.97 -5.75
C THR A 9 6.46 -16.52 -5.55
N VAL A 10 7.69 -16.16 -5.90
CA VAL A 10 8.19 -14.77 -5.81
C VAL A 10 7.35 -13.81 -6.66
N LEU A 11 7.05 -14.17 -7.90
CA LEU A 11 6.25 -13.32 -8.79
C LEU A 11 4.82 -13.12 -8.27
N ASN A 12 4.20 -14.18 -7.73
CA ASN A 12 2.89 -14.08 -7.12
C ASN A 12 2.89 -13.20 -5.87
N ASN A 13 3.90 -13.34 -5.01
CA ASN A 13 4.05 -12.52 -3.82
C ASN A 13 4.23 -11.04 -4.17
N ARG A 14 5.08 -10.73 -5.15
CA ARG A 14 5.24 -9.36 -5.67
C ARG A 14 3.92 -8.79 -6.18
N ARG A 15 3.19 -9.56 -7.01
CA ARG A 15 1.88 -9.14 -7.53
C ARG A 15 0.90 -8.84 -6.40
N LEU A 16 0.83 -9.70 -5.39
CA LEU A 16 -0.07 -9.53 -4.24
C LEU A 16 0.27 -8.29 -3.43
N ILE A 17 1.55 -8.05 -3.13
CA ILE A 17 2.01 -6.87 -2.39
C ILE A 17 1.68 -5.59 -3.15
N TYR A 18 2.05 -5.51 -4.43
CA TYR A 18 1.78 -4.30 -5.23
C TYR A 18 0.30 -4.04 -5.39
N TRP A 19 -0.50 -5.09 -5.62
CA TRP A 19 -1.95 -4.96 -5.68
C TRP A 19 -2.51 -4.43 -4.37
N PHE A 20 -2.10 -5.00 -3.24
CA PHE A 20 -2.58 -4.60 -1.92
C PHE A 20 -2.23 -3.14 -1.60
N LEU A 21 -0.95 -2.77 -1.73
CA LEU A 21 -0.47 -1.41 -1.47
C LEU A 21 -1.15 -0.38 -2.38
N SER A 22 -1.34 -0.72 -3.66
CA SER A 22 -2.06 0.15 -4.59
C SER A 22 -3.52 0.34 -4.15
N ARG A 23 -4.20 -0.76 -3.78
CA ARG A 23 -5.61 -0.72 -3.42
C ARG A 23 -5.87 0.11 -2.17
N ILE A 24 -5.06 0.00 -1.12
CA ILE A 24 -5.25 0.74 0.14
C ILE A 24 -5.00 2.26 -0.02
N CYS A 25 -4.18 2.66 -0.98
CA CYS A 25 -3.94 4.07 -1.31
C CYS A 25 -5.01 4.63 -2.27
N GLU A 26 -5.53 3.81 -3.19
CA GLU A 26 -6.45 4.26 -4.25
C GLU A 26 -7.82 4.67 -3.70
N LYS A 27 -8.42 3.88 -2.80
CA LYS A 27 -9.77 4.13 -2.28
C LYS A 27 -9.91 3.65 -0.84
N GLU A 28 -10.87 4.22 -0.12
CA GLU A 28 -11.29 3.77 1.20
C GLU A 28 -11.52 2.25 1.28
N ILE A 29 -11.21 1.70 2.46
CA ILE A 29 -11.42 0.29 2.82
C ILE A 29 -12.83 0.17 3.39
N LYS A 30 -13.71 -0.57 2.70
CA LYS A 30 -15.12 -0.71 3.06
C LYS A 30 -15.75 -1.99 2.52
N GLY A 31 -16.92 -2.34 3.06
CA GLY A 31 -17.76 -3.41 2.54
C GLY A 31 -17.03 -4.74 2.42
N ASP A 32 -17.11 -5.38 1.26
CA ASP A 32 -16.54 -6.72 1.06
C ASP A 32 -15.01 -6.73 1.10
N PHE A 33 -14.35 -5.65 0.66
CA PHE A 33 -12.89 -5.56 0.77
C PHE A 33 -12.43 -5.56 2.24
N LEU A 34 -13.16 -4.89 3.13
CA LEU A 34 -12.88 -4.92 4.56
C LEU A 34 -13.10 -6.33 5.13
N LYS A 35 -14.20 -6.99 4.76
CA LYS A 35 -14.49 -8.38 5.19
C LYS A 35 -13.39 -9.34 4.75
N ASP A 36 -12.94 -9.22 3.50
CA ASP A 36 -11.86 -10.04 2.94
C ASP A 36 -10.52 -9.74 3.62
N LEU A 37 -10.27 -8.47 3.98
CA LEU A 37 -9.07 -8.05 4.67
C LEU A 37 -8.98 -8.64 6.08
N ILE A 38 -10.08 -8.59 6.83
CA ILE A 38 -10.11 -9.14 8.19
C ILE A 38 -10.32 -10.66 8.21
N SER A 39 -10.59 -11.29 7.07
CA SER A 39 -10.69 -12.74 7.01
C SER A 39 -9.34 -13.39 7.36
N SER A 40 -9.36 -14.43 8.18
CA SER A 40 -8.16 -15.15 8.64
C SER A 40 -7.38 -15.83 7.50
N ASN A 41 -7.91 -15.82 6.27
CA ASN A 41 -7.32 -16.43 5.09
C ASN A 41 -6.78 -15.39 4.08
N ASN A 42 -6.60 -14.14 4.49
CA ASN A 42 -6.07 -13.13 3.58
C ASN A 42 -4.60 -13.43 3.21
N PRO A 43 -4.28 -13.63 1.93
CA PRO A 43 -2.93 -14.02 1.50
C PRO A 43 -1.87 -12.94 1.75
N VAL A 44 -2.26 -11.66 1.83
CA VAL A 44 -1.33 -10.56 2.14
C VAL A 44 -0.82 -10.66 3.58
N LEU A 45 -1.64 -11.17 4.50
CA LEU A 45 -1.27 -11.29 5.91
C LEU A 45 -0.42 -12.52 6.21
N ARG A 46 -0.27 -13.43 5.24
CA ARG A 46 0.58 -14.63 5.36
C ARG A 46 1.88 -14.49 4.56
N LEU A 47 2.22 -13.29 4.12
CA LEU A 47 3.41 -13.06 3.30
C LEU A 47 4.71 -13.41 4.04
N ASP A 48 4.78 -13.18 5.35
CA ASP A 48 5.92 -13.58 6.18
C ASP A 48 6.08 -15.09 6.34
N GLU A 49 5.04 -15.88 6.05
CA GLU A 49 5.14 -17.35 5.99
C GLU A 49 5.79 -17.83 4.68
N SER A 50 5.84 -16.98 3.65
CA SER A 50 6.22 -17.35 2.27
C SER A 50 7.42 -16.58 1.72
N ILE A 51 7.93 -15.60 2.46
CA ILE A 51 9.06 -14.76 2.07
C ILE A 51 10.05 -14.83 3.23
N ASP A 52 11.31 -15.13 2.93
CA ASP A 52 12.39 -14.81 3.86
C ASP A 52 12.51 -13.27 3.91
N VAL A 53 11.75 -12.66 4.82
CA VAL A 53 11.77 -11.23 5.02
C VAL A 53 13.04 -10.89 5.77
N GLY A 54 14.15 -10.80 5.04
CA GLY A 54 15.46 -10.38 5.56
C GLY A 54 15.50 -8.91 5.99
N ASP A 55 14.45 -8.15 5.68
CA ASP A 55 14.30 -6.74 6.01
C ASP A 55 13.42 -6.54 7.26
N GLU A 56 14.03 -6.03 8.34
CA GLU A 56 13.36 -5.83 9.62
C GLU A 56 12.21 -4.80 9.53
N GLU A 57 12.33 -3.78 8.67
CA GLU A 57 11.29 -2.75 8.51
C GLU A 57 10.02 -3.34 7.88
N ILE A 58 10.20 -4.20 6.87
CA ILE A 58 9.09 -4.92 6.23
C ILE A 58 8.41 -5.83 7.25
N ARG A 59 9.19 -6.54 8.07
CA ARG A 59 8.68 -7.43 9.12
C ARG A 59 7.88 -6.65 10.17
N GLU A 60 8.39 -5.50 10.61
CA GLU A 60 7.67 -4.63 11.55
C GLU A 60 6.35 -4.13 10.94
N GLY A 61 6.37 -3.69 9.68
CA GLY A 61 5.16 -3.27 8.96
C GLY A 61 4.11 -4.37 8.86
N LEU A 62 4.51 -5.60 8.51
CA LEU A 62 3.61 -6.76 8.48
C LEU A 62 3.03 -7.05 9.87
N ASN A 63 3.85 -6.99 10.92
CA ASN A 63 3.40 -7.20 12.30
C ASN A 63 2.40 -6.13 12.76
N LEU A 64 2.59 -4.87 12.37
CA LEU A 64 1.63 -3.80 12.65
C LEU A 64 0.27 -4.08 12.00
N MET A 65 0.28 -4.51 10.73
CA MET A 65 -0.95 -4.86 10.01
C MET A 65 -1.67 -6.06 10.64
N LYS A 66 -0.94 -7.12 10.98
CA LYS A 66 -1.50 -8.29 11.69
C LYS A 66 -2.18 -7.91 12.99
N LYS A 67 -1.48 -7.15 13.85
CA LYS A 67 -2.02 -6.68 15.13
C LYS A 67 -3.26 -5.81 14.95
N TYR A 68 -3.32 -4.98 13.91
CA TYR A 68 -4.51 -4.20 13.62
C TYR A 68 -5.69 -5.12 13.29
N ILE A 69 -5.49 -6.09 12.41
CA ILE A 69 -6.53 -7.00 11.94
C ILE A 69 -7.03 -7.92 13.06
N ASP A 70 -6.14 -8.43 13.92
CA ASP A 70 -6.51 -9.21 15.10
C ASP A 70 -7.41 -8.43 16.07
N ARG A 71 -7.23 -7.11 16.16
CA ARG A 71 -8.11 -6.23 16.94
C ARG A 71 -9.41 -5.96 16.20
N ALA A 72 -9.35 -5.69 14.89
CA ALA A 72 -10.52 -5.42 14.06
C ALA A 72 -11.51 -6.60 14.03
N LEU A 73 -11.00 -7.83 14.03
CA LEU A 73 -11.78 -9.07 14.09
C LEU A 73 -12.70 -9.17 15.31
N LYS A 74 -12.38 -8.46 16.40
CA LYS A 74 -13.12 -8.50 17.66
C LYS A 74 -14.07 -7.31 17.85
N ARG A 75 -14.21 -6.46 16.82
CA ARG A 75 -14.98 -5.20 16.86
C ARG A 75 -16.16 -5.27 15.92
N ASP A 76 -17.09 -4.32 16.09
CA ASP A 76 -18.16 -4.12 15.12
C ASP A 76 -17.58 -3.67 13.77
N LEU A 77 -18.05 -4.29 12.69
CA LEU A 77 -17.51 -4.04 11.35
C LEU A 77 -17.78 -2.60 10.88
N LYS A 78 -18.91 -1.99 11.25
CA LYS A 78 -19.23 -0.62 10.87
C LYS A 78 -18.37 0.39 11.62
N GLU A 79 -18.05 0.10 12.88
CA GLU A 79 -17.10 0.94 13.64
C GLU A 79 -15.70 0.93 13.02
N VAL A 80 -15.21 -0.25 12.61
CA VAL A 80 -13.91 -0.38 11.93
C VAL A 80 -13.93 0.33 10.58
N GLU A 81 -14.98 0.16 9.80
CA GLU A 81 -15.13 0.84 8.51
C GLU A 81 -15.13 2.36 8.67
N LEU A 82 -15.86 2.88 9.67
CA LEU A 82 -15.92 4.32 9.95
C LEU A 82 -14.55 4.86 10.40
N GLU A 83 -13.84 4.15 11.27
CA GLU A 83 -12.48 4.53 11.70
C GLU A 83 -11.53 4.62 10.51
N LEU A 84 -11.51 3.60 9.65
CA LEU A 84 -10.67 3.57 8.46
C LEU A 84 -11.03 4.66 7.45
N ALA A 85 -12.31 4.99 7.30
CA ALA A 85 -12.75 6.10 6.45
C ALA A 85 -12.27 7.46 6.99
N VAL A 86 -12.34 7.66 8.32
CA VAL A 86 -11.81 8.87 8.97
C VAL A 86 -10.30 8.98 8.75
N ASP A 87 -9.56 7.89 8.91
CA ASP A 87 -8.11 7.88 8.67
C ASP A 87 -7.76 8.16 7.21
N TYR A 88 -8.46 7.53 6.26
CA TYR A 88 -8.28 7.78 4.83
C TYR A 88 -8.52 9.26 4.49
N ALA A 89 -9.60 9.86 5.01
CA ALA A 89 -9.90 11.26 4.79
C ALA A 89 -8.85 12.21 5.40
N ASN A 90 -8.30 11.85 6.56
CA ASN A 90 -7.24 12.61 7.21
C ASN A 90 -5.91 12.53 6.43
N ILE A 91 -5.58 11.35 5.90
CA ILE A 91 -4.30 11.08 5.23
C ILE A 91 -4.29 11.57 3.79
N PHE A 92 -5.36 11.34 3.02
CA PHE A 92 -5.36 11.57 1.57
C PHE A 92 -6.26 12.73 1.13
N LEU A 93 -7.34 13.02 1.84
CA LEU A 93 -8.33 14.03 1.42
C LEU A 93 -8.15 15.39 2.10
N GLY A 94 -7.24 15.50 3.07
CA GLY A 94 -6.82 16.79 3.62
C GLY A 94 -7.81 17.44 4.58
N VAL A 95 -8.64 16.64 5.26
CA VAL A 95 -9.68 17.14 6.17
C VAL A 95 -9.10 17.84 7.42
N LYS A 96 -7.91 17.44 7.90
CA LYS A 96 -7.31 18.00 9.13
C LYS A 96 -5.96 18.72 8.95
N LYS A 97 -5.23 18.47 7.87
CA LYS A 97 -3.90 19.07 7.56
C LYS A 97 -3.71 19.08 6.04
N LYS A 98 -2.73 19.84 5.51
CA LYS A 98 -2.24 19.63 4.13
C LYS A 98 -1.72 18.18 4.05
N PRO A 99 -2.43 17.27 3.39
CA PRO A 99 -2.04 15.88 3.37
C PRO A 99 -0.81 15.71 2.47
N PRO A 100 0.05 14.71 2.73
CA PRO A 100 0.93 14.19 1.71
C PRO A 100 0.09 13.72 0.52
N HIS A 101 0.05 14.50 -0.58
CA HIS A 101 -0.74 14.13 -1.75
C HIS A 101 -0.19 12.82 -2.33
N PRO A 102 -1.01 11.82 -2.67
CA PRO A 102 -0.54 10.52 -3.18
C PRO A 102 0.01 10.57 -4.62
N SER A 103 0.35 11.76 -5.12
CA SER A 103 0.88 11.97 -6.47
C SER A 103 2.34 12.33 -6.40
N GLU A 104 3.17 11.57 -7.12
CA GLU A 104 4.61 11.79 -7.22
C GLU A 104 4.96 13.23 -7.64
N SER A 105 4.17 13.83 -8.54
CA SER A 105 4.39 15.19 -9.04
C SER A 105 4.39 16.23 -7.90
N VAL A 106 3.58 16.04 -6.86
CA VAL A 106 3.51 16.98 -5.73
C VAL A 106 4.81 16.97 -4.91
N TYR A 107 5.45 15.81 -4.74
CA TYR A 107 6.75 15.74 -4.06
C TYR A 107 7.90 16.26 -4.91
N LYS A 108 7.78 16.19 -6.24
CA LYS A 108 8.84 16.59 -7.16
C LYS A 108 8.78 18.06 -7.55
N THR A 109 7.59 18.59 -7.85
CA THR A 109 7.41 19.94 -8.40
C THR A 109 6.51 20.81 -7.52
N GLY A 110 5.87 20.25 -6.51
CA GLY A 110 4.85 20.95 -5.71
C GLY A 110 3.50 21.10 -6.41
N LEU A 111 3.36 20.58 -7.65
CA LEU A 111 2.17 20.76 -8.49
C LEU A 111 1.57 19.40 -8.90
N LEU A 112 0.24 19.37 -9.03
CA LEU A 112 -0.52 18.20 -9.47
C LEU A 112 -0.51 18.06 -11.00
N MET A 113 -0.53 16.83 -11.52
CA MET A 113 -0.66 16.51 -12.96
C MET A 113 0.45 17.10 -13.84
N GLN A 114 1.64 17.31 -13.29
CA GLN A 114 2.82 17.66 -14.08
C GLN A 114 3.55 16.40 -14.55
N GLU A 115 4.34 16.55 -15.61
CA GLU A 115 5.09 15.46 -16.24
C GLU A 115 5.87 14.65 -15.18
N PRO A 116 5.68 13.32 -15.13
CA PRO A 116 6.57 12.47 -14.37
C PRO A 116 7.98 12.58 -14.96
N TYR A 117 9.00 12.55 -14.10
CA TYR A 117 10.40 12.72 -14.50
C TYR A 117 10.78 11.71 -15.61
N THR A 118 10.98 12.21 -16.84
CA THR A 118 11.69 11.48 -17.88
C THR A 118 13.16 11.89 -17.81
N LYS A 119 14.08 10.94 -17.64
CA LYS A 119 15.54 11.17 -17.66
C LYS A 119 16.06 11.79 -18.98
N SER A 120 15.20 12.02 -19.98
CA SER A 120 15.56 12.53 -21.30
C SER A 120 15.79 14.04 -21.36
N SER A 121 15.48 14.81 -20.32
CA SER A 121 15.60 16.26 -20.33
C SER A 121 17.00 16.81 -19.98
N MET A 122 18.02 15.94 -19.80
CA MET A 122 19.42 16.36 -19.57
C MET A 122 20.29 16.46 -20.83
N HIS A 123 19.71 16.53 -22.04
CA HIS A 123 20.51 16.59 -23.28
C HIS A 123 20.07 17.60 -24.34
N THR A 124 19.61 18.78 -23.94
CA THR A 124 19.56 19.93 -24.86
C THR A 124 19.73 21.22 -24.08
N GLY A 125 20.99 21.67 -23.99
CA GLY A 125 21.36 22.93 -23.37
C GLY A 125 22.84 23.27 -23.58
N MET A 126 23.39 22.94 -24.76
CA MET A 126 24.50 23.70 -25.33
C MET A 126 23.96 24.43 -26.56
N ARG A 127 24.49 25.65 -26.77
CA ARG A 127 24.12 26.73 -27.72
C ARG A 127 23.21 27.75 -27.04
N GLU A 128 23.60 29.02 -26.93
CA GLU A 128 24.49 29.85 -27.77
C GLU A 128 25.52 30.64 -26.96
#